data_AF-A0A6I8N6C1-F1
#
_entry.id   AF-A0A6I8N6C1-F1
#
_cell.length_a   1.000
_cell.length_b   1.000
_cell.length_c   1.000
_cell.angle_alpha   90.00
_cell.angle_beta   90.00
_cell.angle_gamma   90.00
#
_symmetry.space_group_name_H-M   'P 1'
#
loop_
_entity.id
_entity.type
_entity.pdbx_description
1 polymer ?
#
loop_
_entity_poly.entity_id
_entity_poly.type
_entity_poly.pdbx_seq_one_letter_code
_entity_poly.pdbx_strand_id
1 'polypeptide(L)'
;MEPEEQELLGDYRYRNYSSVIEKALRNFESSSEWADLISSLGKLSKALQSNLKYSLLPRRLIISKRLAQCLHPALPSGVHLKALETYEIIFKIVGTKCCRPAFCCGLFPLLAHAAMSVKPTLLGLYEKYFLPLHRSLLPSLQAFVTGLLPGLEEGSDIYDRCGRCRKL
;
A
#
# COMPACT_ATOMS: atom_id res chain seq x y z
N MET A 1 8.66 -18.66 -2.09
CA MET A 1 8.31 -18.39 -0.68
C MET A 1 9.60 -18.00 0.00
N GLU A 2 9.63 -16.95 0.82
CA GLU A 2 10.89 -16.54 1.46
C GLU A 2 11.27 -17.49 2.61
N PRO A 3 12.57 -17.70 2.89
CA PRO A 3 13.02 -18.60 3.96
C PRO A 3 12.40 -18.25 5.32
N GLU A 4 12.32 -16.95 5.65
CA GLU A 4 11.65 -16.43 6.86
C GLU A 4 10.18 -16.86 6.97
N GLU A 5 9.48 -17.01 5.84
CA GLU A 5 8.08 -17.44 5.82
C GLU A 5 7.95 -18.93 6.13
N GLN A 6 8.92 -19.75 5.70
CA GLN A 6 8.91 -21.20 5.94
C GLN A 6 9.10 -21.53 7.42
N GLU A 7 9.96 -20.80 8.12
CA GLU A 7 10.20 -20.96 9.55
C GLU A 7 8.94 -20.67 10.38
N LEU A 8 8.14 -19.68 9.97
CA LEU A 8 6.91 -19.29 10.65
C LEU A 8 5.74 -20.25 10.39
N LEU A 9 5.82 -21.14 9.40
CA LEU A 9 4.77 -22.15 9.16
C LEU A 9 4.62 -23.14 10.32
N GLY A 10 5.69 -23.35 11.12
CA GLY A 10 5.61 -24.15 12.35
C GLY A 10 4.79 -23.48 13.46
N ASP A 11 4.75 -22.14 13.49
CA ASP A 11 4.03 -21.37 14.51
C ASP A 11 2.51 -21.43 14.27
N TYR A 12 1.79 -22.07 15.20
CA TYR A 12 0.33 -22.13 15.19
C TYR A 12 -0.32 -20.73 15.12
N ARG A 13 0.22 -19.75 15.83
CA ARG A 13 -0.33 -18.38 15.85
C ARG A 13 -0.15 -17.69 14.51
N TYR A 14 0.98 -17.92 13.82
CA TYR A 14 1.19 -17.40 12.47
C TYR A 14 0.30 -18.09 11.44
N ARG A 15 0.13 -19.41 11.53
CA ARG A 15 -0.84 -20.15 10.69
C ARG A 15 -2.27 -19.64 10.87
N ASN A 16 -2.69 -19.39 12.11
CA ASN A 16 -3.99 -18.78 12.38
C ASN A 16 -4.10 -17.37 11.77
N TYR A 17 -3.07 -16.54 11.94
CA TYR A 17 -3.01 -15.21 11.31
C TYR A 17 -3.14 -15.30 9.78
N SER A 18 -2.40 -16.19 9.14
CA SER A 18 -2.49 -16.44 7.69
C SER A 18 -3.90 -16.86 7.28
N SER A 19 -4.56 -17.74 8.05
CA SER A 19 -5.94 -18.16 7.78
C SER A 19 -6.94 -17.01 7.87
N VAL A 20 -6.78 -16.12 8.87
CA VAL A 20 -7.63 -14.93 9.01
C VAL A 20 -7.42 -13.97 7.83
N ILE A 21 -6.17 -13.77 7.40
CA ILE A 21 -5.84 -12.96 6.22
C ILE A 21 -6.46 -13.56 4.95
N GLU A 22 -6.35 -14.87 4.73
CA GLU A 22 -6.98 -15.53 3.58
C GLU A 22 -8.49 -15.38 3.56
N LYS A 23 -9.15 -15.54 4.71
CA LYS A 23 -10.60 -15.31 4.82
C LYS A 23 -10.97 -13.87 4.49
N ALA A 24 -10.16 -12.90 4.93
CA ALA A 24 -10.37 -11.50 4.57
C ALA A 24 -10.20 -11.27 3.06
N LEU A 25 -9.17 -11.86 2.45
CA LEU A 25 -8.87 -11.72 1.02
C LEU A 25 -9.95 -12.29 0.10
N ARG A 26 -10.66 -13.37 0.51
CA ARG A 26 -11.78 -13.94 -0.26
C ARG A 26 -12.92 -12.94 -0.50
N ASN A 27 -13.13 -11.95 0.39
CA ASN A 27 -14.18 -10.95 0.19
C ASN A 27 -13.95 -10.08 -1.07
N PHE A 28 -12.68 -9.93 -1.52
CA PHE A 28 -12.37 -9.19 -2.74
C PHE A 28 -12.76 -9.96 -4.01
N GLU A 29 -12.92 -11.29 -3.94
CA GLU A 29 -13.33 -12.11 -5.09
C GLU A 29 -14.83 -11.99 -5.37
N SER A 30 -15.63 -11.72 -4.33
CA SER A 30 -17.07 -11.52 -4.42
C SER A 30 -17.48 -10.05 -4.48
N SER A 31 -16.53 -9.11 -4.58
CA SER A 31 -16.84 -7.68 -4.64
C SER A 31 -17.32 -7.30 -6.04
N SER A 32 -18.54 -6.79 -6.13
CA SER A 32 -19.16 -6.34 -7.39
C SER A 32 -19.17 -4.83 -7.53
N GLU A 33 -19.20 -4.11 -6.41
CA GLU A 33 -19.29 -2.66 -6.39
C GLU A 33 -18.18 -2.02 -5.55
N TRP A 34 -18.00 -0.71 -5.70
CA TRP A 34 -16.96 0.02 -4.98
C TRP A 34 -17.17 -0.02 -3.45
N ALA A 35 -18.41 -0.09 -2.97
CA ALA A 35 -18.72 -0.21 -1.55
C ALA A 35 -18.24 -1.55 -0.96
N ASP A 36 -18.30 -2.64 -1.74
CA ASP A 36 -17.79 -3.95 -1.34
C ASP A 36 -16.28 -3.92 -1.14
N LEU A 37 -15.56 -3.14 -1.97
CA LEU A 37 -14.12 -2.94 -1.82
C LEU A 37 -13.79 -2.22 -0.51
N ILE A 38 -14.55 -1.19 -0.12
CA ILE A 38 -14.36 -0.51 1.17
C ILE A 38 -14.57 -1.49 2.33
N SER A 39 -15.64 -2.29 2.28
CA SER A 39 -15.92 -3.32 3.29
C SER A 39 -14.80 -4.37 3.37
N SER A 40 -14.33 -4.85 2.22
CA SER A 40 -13.24 -5.83 2.12
C SER A 40 -11.91 -5.27 2.64
N LEU A 41 -11.58 -4.02 2.34
CA LEU A 41 -10.43 -3.30 2.89
C LEU A 41 -10.54 -3.14 4.41
N GLY A 42 -11.74 -2.85 4.93
CA GLY A 42 -12.01 -2.77 6.37
C GLY A 42 -11.73 -4.09 7.09
N LYS A 43 -12.24 -5.20 6.53
CA LYS A 43 -11.98 -6.55 7.06
C LYS A 43 -10.50 -6.91 7.02
N LEU A 44 -9.81 -6.60 5.91
CA LEU A 44 -8.38 -6.83 5.77
C LEU A 44 -7.57 -5.99 6.78
N SER A 45 -7.86 -4.71 6.91
CA SER A 45 -7.22 -3.82 7.90
C SER A 45 -7.35 -4.35 9.32
N LYS A 46 -8.55 -4.82 9.71
CA LYS A 46 -8.77 -5.43 11.02
C LYS A 46 -7.97 -6.72 11.21
N ALA A 47 -7.91 -7.56 10.19
CA ALA A 47 -7.11 -8.79 10.21
C ALA A 47 -5.62 -8.49 10.38
N LEU A 48 -5.08 -7.49 9.66
CA LEU A 48 -3.69 -7.07 9.76
C LEU A 48 -3.34 -6.54 11.15
N GLN A 49 -4.18 -5.69 11.72
CA GLN A 49 -3.96 -5.11 13.05
C GLN A 49 -4.06 -6.13 14.19
N SER A 50 -4.75 -7.25 13.98
CA SER A 50 -4.89 -8.28 15.01
C SER A 50 -3.58 -9.00 15.37
N ASN A 51 -2.53 -8.88 14.55
CA ASN A 51 -1.28 -9.64 14.69
C ASN A 51 -0.02 -8.82 14.34
N LEU A 52 0.09 -7.59 14.87
CA LEU A 52 1.22 -6.68 14.62
C LEU A 52 2.60 -7.18 15.10
N LYS A 53 2.65 -8.24 15.91
CA LYS A 53 3.90 -8.83 16.40
C LYS A 53 4.73 -9.49 15.30
N TYR A 54 4.12 -9.87 14.17
CA TYR A 54 4.83 -10.44 13.04
C TYR A 54 5.18 -9.31 12.07
N SER A 55 6.46 -9.15 11.77
CA SER A 55 6.93 -8.25 10.71
C SER A 55 6.76 -8.84 9.30
N LEU A 56 6.45 -10.14 9.22
CA LEU A 56 6.18 -10.84 7.97
C LEU A 56 4.68 -10.84 7.66
N LEU A 57 4.35 -10.42 6.44
CA LEU A 57 2.98 -10.32 5.95
C LEU A 57 2.57 -11.61 5.21
N PRO A 58 1.57 -12.38 5.70
CA PRO A 58 1.03 -13.53 4.98
C PRO A 58 0.44 -13.10 3.65
N ARG A 59 0.60 -13.91 2.60
CA ARG A 59 -0.02 -13.67 1.27
C ARG A 59 0.25 -12.27 0.69
N ARG A 60 1.42 -11.69 0.99
CA ARG A 60 1.80 -10.32 0.61
C ARG A 60 1.55 -9.97 -0.86
N LEU A 61 1.76 -10.92 -1.78
CA LEU A 61 1.57 -10.70 -3.22
C LEU A 61 0.09 -10.51 -3.57
N ILE A 62 -0.80 -11.28 -2.94
CA ILE A 62 -2.24 -11.17 -3.16
C ILE A 62 -2.75 -9.87 -2.55
N ILE A 63 -2.31 -9.54 -1.32
CA ILE A 63 -2.62 -8.26 -0.66
C ILE A 63 -2.22 -7.09 -1.57
N SER A 64 -0.98 -7.11 -2.08
CA SER A 64 -0.47 -6.07 -2.97
C SER A 64 -1.33 -5.89 -4.22
N LYS A 65 -1.72 -7.00 -4.87
CA LYS A 65 -2.59 -6.97 -6.06
C LYS A 65 -3.97 -6.40 -5.75
N ARG A 66 -4.59 -6.79 -4.64
CA ARG A 66 -5.91 -6.27 -4.23
C ARG A 66 -5.85 -4.79 -3.88
N LEU A 67 -4.79 -4.34 -3.21
CA LEU A 67 -4.60 -2.93 -2.94
C LEU A 67 -4.37 -2.11 -4.21
N ALA A 68 -3.59 -2.61 -5.16
CA ALA A 68 -3.41 -1.95 -6.46
C ALA A 68 -4.75 -1.84 -7.22
N GLN A 69 -5.59 -2.88 -7.19
CA GLN A 69 -6.95 -2.82 -7.73
C GLN A 69 -7.78 -1.70 -7.09
N CYS A 70 -7.71 -1.55 -5.76
CA CYS A 70 -8.41 -0.48 -5.04
C CYS A 70 -7.88 0.93 -5.35
N LEU A 71 -6.74 1.07 -6.01
CA LEU A 71 -6.17 2.35 -6.45
C LEU A 71 -6.45 2.65 -7.94
N HIS A 72 -7.28 1.85 -8.61
CA HIS A 72 -7.61 2.07 -10.01
C HIS A 72 -8.30 3.44 -10.22
N PRO A 73 -7.95 4.21 -11.28
CA PRO A 73 -8.50 5.55 -11.53
C PRO A 73 -10.02 5.61 -11.63
N ALA A 74 -10.66 4.54 -12.11
CA ALA A 74 -12.12 4.46 -12.24
C ALA A 74 -12.87 4.32 -10.89
N LEU A 75 -12.15 4.13 -9.77
CA LEU A 75 -12.76 3.99 -8.44
C LEU A 75 -12.87 5.34 -7.74
N PRO A 76 -13.89 5.53 -6.87
CA PRO A 76 -14.09 6.79 -6.17
C PRO A 76 -13.03 7.02 -5.09
N SER A 77 -12.84 8.30 -4.73
CA SER A 77 -11.86 8.74 -3.74
C SER A 77 -11.99 8.04 -2.37
N GLY A 78 -13.20 7.65 -1.97
CA GLY A 78 -13.44 6.89 -0.74
C GLY A 78 -12.74 5.52 -0.73
N VAL A 79 -12.68 4.83 -1.88
CA VAL A 79 -11.94 3.56 -2.00
C VAL A 79 -10.44 3.81 -1.95
N HIS A 80 -9.96 4.86 -2.64
CA HIS A 80 -8.55 5.23 -2.62
C HIS A 80 -8.07 5.55 -1.21
N LEU A 81 -8.78 6.40 -0.47
CA LEU A 81 -8.45 6.75 0.92
C LEU A 81 -8.40 5.50 1.80
N LYS A 82 -9.37 4.60 1.67
CA LYS A 82 -9.41 3.37 2.47
C LYS A 82 -8.23 2.43 2.14
N ALA A 83 -7.85 2.36 0.87
CA ALA A 83 -6.68 1.61 0.45
C ALA A 83 -5.39 2.22 1.01
N LEU A 84 -5.24 3.54 0.99
CA LEU A 84 -4.08 4.25 1.57
C LEU A 84 -3.96 4.03 3.09
N GLU A 85 -5.07 4.04 3.84
CA GLU A 85 -5.07 3.64 5.26
C GLU A 85 -4.54 2.22 5.45
N THR A 86 -4.94 1.31 4.56
CA THR A 86 -4.53 -0.10 4.61
C THR A 86 -3.04 -0.25 4.27
N TYR A 87 -2.53 0.51 3.31
CA TYR A 87 -1.10 0.62 3.03
C TYR A 87 -0.32 1.10 4.25
N GLU A 88 -0.83 2.11 4.98
CA GLU A 88 -0.16 2.59 6.18
C GLU A 88 0.02 1.49 7.24
N ILE A 89 -1.03 0.68 7.46
CA ILE A 89 -0.96 -0.46 8.38
C ILE A 89 0.11 -1.44 7.93
N ILE A 90 0.14 -1.76 6.64
CA ILE A 90 1.15 -2.69 6.08
C ILE A 90 2.55 -2.12 6.26
N PHE A 91 2.77 -0.85 5.97
CA PHE A 91 4.09 -0.24 6.12
C PHE A 91 4.57 -0.20 7.58
N LYS A 92 3.67 -0.05 8.54
CA LYS A 92 3.99 -0.22 9.98
C LYS A 92 4.41 -1.65 10.31
N ILE A 93 3.86 -2.66 9.64
CA ILE A 93 4.19 -4.08 9.84
C ILE A 93 5.53 -4.43 9.18
N VAL A 94 5.70 -4.10 7.90
CA VAL A 94 6.86 -4.55 7.11
C VAL A 94 8.08 -3.64 7.23
N GLY A 95 7.91 -2.42 7.72
CA GLY A 95 8.96 -1.42 7.84
C GLY A 95 9.61 -1.13 6.48
N THR A 96 10.94 -1.12 6.44
CA THR A 96 11.73 -0.80 5.23
C THR A 96 11.60 -1.83 4.11
N LYS A 97 11.05 -3.03 4.39
CA LYS A 97 10.73 -4.04 3.35
C LYS A 97 9.56 -3.60 2.45
N CYS A 98 8.96 -2.43 2.69
CA CYS A 98 7.89 -1.84 1.87
C CYS A 98 8.33 -1.42 0.46
N CYS A 99 9.62 -1.18 0.21
CA CYS A 99 10.14 -0.77 -1.12
C CYS A 99 10.05 -1.85 -2.20
N ARG A 100 9.57 -3.04 -1.86
CA ARG A 100 9.39 -4.13 -2.82
C ARG A 100 8.41 -3.68 -3.91
N PRO A 101 8.73 -3.95 -5.20
CA PRO A 101 7.90 -3.51 -6.33
C PRO A 101 6.41 -3.83 -6.19
N ALA A 102 6.09 -4.96 -5.56
CA ALA A 102 4.71 -5.40 -5.33
C ALA A 102 3.81 -4.33 -4.67
N PHE A 103 4.30 -3.61 -3.64
CA PHE A 103 3.50 -2.57 -2.96
C PHE A 103 3.54 -1.21 -3.68
N CYS A 104 4.48 -1.03 -4.61
CA CYS A 104 4.70 0.25 -5.29
C CYS A 104 3.80 0.40 -6.54
N CYS A 105 3.47 -0.69 -7.23
CA CYS A 105 2.80 -0.67 -8.54
C CYS A 105 1.45 0.06 -8.58
N GLY A 106 0.73 0.15 -7.45
CA GLY A 106 -0.53 0.90 -7.37
C GLY A 106 -0.38 2.32 -6.82
N LEU A 107 0.61 2.57 -5.97
CA LEU A 107 0.76 3.84 -5.26
C LEU A 107 1.29 4.94 -6.19
N PHE A 108 2.36 4.69 -6.92
CA PHE A 108 3.03 5.74 -7.70
C PHE A 108 2.16 6.32 -8.82
N PRO A 109 1.44 5.50 -9.61
CA PRO A 109 0.54 6.03 -10.64
C PRO A 109 -0.66 6.82 -10.08
N LEU A 110 -1.05 6.58 -8.81
CA LEU A 110 -2.24 7.19 -8.21
C LEU A 110 -2.18 8.71 -8.22
N LEU A 111 -1.00 9.31 -8.06
CA LEU A 111 -0.86 10.77 -7.96
C LEU A 111 -1.43 11.51 -9.18
N ALA A 112 -1.28 10.92 -10.38
CA ALA A 112 -1.73 11.48 -11.64
C ALA A 112 -3.26 11.58 -11.74
N HIS A 113 -3.98 10.66 -11.10
CA HIS A 113 -5.42 10.47 -11.30
C HIS A 113 -6.25 10.66 -10.03
N ALA A 114 -5.60 10.78 -8.88
CA ALA A 114 -6.25 10.96 -7.60
C ALA A 114 -6.99 12.30 -7.52
N ALA A 115 -8.17 12.27 -6.88
CA ALA A 115 -8.88 13.48 -6.48
C ALA A 115 -8.01 14.33 -5.53
N MET A 116 -8.24 15.66 -5.53
CA MET A 116 -7.47 16.60 -4.71
C MET A 116 -7.50 16.25 -3.21
N SER A 117 -8.58 15.66 -2.71
CA SER A 117 -8.69 15.20 -1.33
C SER A 117 -7.82 13.98 -0.98
N VAL A 118 -7.37 13.21 -1.98
CA VAL A 118 -6.58 11.97 -1.80
C VAL A 118 -5.07 12.27 -1.84
N LYS A 119 -4.64 13.22 -2.68
CA LYS A 119 -3.22 13.55 -2.90
C LYS A 119 -2.46 13.86 -1.59
N PRO A 120 -3.00 14.64 -0.62
CA PRO A 120 -2.29 14.92 0.63
C PRO A 120 -1.98 13.66 1.45
N THR A 121 -2.90 12.70 1.47
CA THR A 121 -2.75 11.42 2.17
C THR A 121 -1.70 10.55 1.49
N LEU A 122 -1.73 10.48 0.15
CA LEU A 122 -0.73 9.74 -0.63
C LEU A 122 0.68 10.30 -0.41
N LEU A 123 0.85 11.61 -0.53
CA LEU A 123 2.15 12.27 -0.31
C LEU A 123 2.63 12.09 1.14
N GLY A 124 1.73 12.07 2.11
CA GLY A 124 2.07 11.76 3.50
C GLY A 124 2.67 10.35 3.66
N LEU A 125 2.20 9.35 2.90
CA LEU A 125 2.82 8.03 2.89
C LEU A 125 4.22 8.05 2.27
N TYR A 126 4.43 8.80 1.19
CA TYR A 126 5.75 8.95 0.59
C TYR A 126 6.74 9.58 1.56
N GLU A 127 6.37 10.70 2.16
CA GLU A 127 7.18 11.41 3.14
C GLU A 127 7.55 10.53 4.33
N LYS A 128 6.60 9.73 4.84
CA LYS A 128 6.78 8.93 6.05
C LYS A 128 7.51 7.60 5.82
N TYR A 129 7.26 6.93 4.69
CA TYR A 129 7.72 5.55 4.48
C TYR A 129 8.67 5.36 3.31
N PHE A 130 8.69 6.25 2.32
CA PHE A 130 9.56 6.12 1.14
C PHE A 130 10.80 7.02 1.24
N LEU A 131 10.65 8.27 1.68
CA LEU A 131 11.80 9.18 1.80
C LEU A 131 12.88 8.68 2.78
N PRO A 132 12.53 8.11 3.95
CA PRO A 132 13.55 7.61 4.88
C PRO A 132 14.32 6.37 4.37
N LEU A 133 13.91 5.75 3.26
CA LEU A 133 14.54 4.52 2.75
C LEU A 133 15.88 4.79 2.05
N HIS A 134 16.11 6.02 1.57
CA HIS A 134 17.31 6.43 0.84
C HIS A 134 17.69 5.39 -0.23
N ARG A 135 18.88 4.78 -0.14
CA ARG A 135 19.39 3.79 -1.10
C ARG A 135 18.50 2.55 -1.24
N SER A 136 17.68 2.24 -0.23
CA SER A 136 16.77 1.08 -0.30
C SER A 136 15.59 1.32 -1.25
N LEU A 137 15.37 2.56 -1.70
CA LEU A 137 14.37 2.92 -2.70
C LEU A 137 14.85 2.67 -4.14
N LEU A 138 16.17 2.50 -4.37
CA LEU A 138 16.74 2.34 -5.72
C LEU A 138 15.99 1.34 -6.63
N PRO A 139 15.52 0.16 -6.14
CA PRO A 139 14.80 -0.79 -6.98
C PRO A 139 13.47 -0.27 -7.55
N SER A 140 12.87 0.74 -6.93
CA SER A 140 11.60 1.33 -7.34
C SER A 140 11.69 2.84 -7.60
N LEU A 141 12.90 3.41 -7.57
CA LEU A 141 13.15 4.84 -7.71
C LEU A 141 12.65 5.40 -9.04
N GLN A 142 12.91 4.70 -10.15
CA GLN A 142 12.44 5.15 -11.46
C GLN A 142 10.92 5.31 -11.48
N ALA A 143 10.19 4.28 -11.02
CA ALA A 143 8.75 4.33 -10.95
C ALA A 143 8.25 5.41 -9.97
N PHE A 144 8.96 5.63 -8.86
CA PHE A 144 8.65 6.68 -7.89
C PHE A 144 8.77 8.08 -8.51
N VAL A 145 9.90 8.36 -9.17
CA VAL A 145 10.13 9.64 -9.84
C VAL A 145 9.12 9.87 -10.95
N THR A 146 8.85 8.87 -11.79
CA THR A 146 7.82 8.98 -12.84
C THR A 146 6.45 9.28 -12.25
N GLY A 147 6.08 8.63 -11.14
CA GLY A 147 4.80 8.88 -10.46
C GLY A 147 4.68 10.28 -9.84
N LEU A 148 5.80 10.95 -9.53
CA LEU A 148 5.81 12.31 -8.97
C LEU A 148 5.69 13.41 -10.03
N LEU A 149 5.98 13.12 -11.31
CA LEU A 149 5.99 14.11 -12.38
C LEU A 149 4.72 14.97 -12.45
N PRO A 150 3.49 14.42 -12.36
CA PRO A 150 2.27 15.24 -12.40
C PRO A 150 2.16 16.25 -11.25
N GLY A 151 2.80 15.96 -10.11
CA GLY A 151 2.85 16.87 -8.98
C GLY A 151 3.93 17.94 -9.08
N LEU A 152 4.84 17.83 -10.07
CA LEU A 152 5.94 18.76 -10.32
C LEU A 152 5.67 19.69 -11.52
N GLU A 153 4.46 19.68 -12.05
CA GLU A 153 4.03 20.64 -13.07
C GLU A 153 3.85 22.03 -12.44
N GLU A 154 4.36 23.07 -13.10
CA GLU A 154 4.27 24.46 -12.61
C GLU A 154 2.81 24.86 -12.37
N GLY A 155 2.53 25.45 -11.20
CA GLY A 155 1.17 25.83 -10.79
C GLY A 155 0.37 24.73 -10.07
N SER A 156 0.95 23.55 -9.86
CA SER A 156 0.32 22.50 -9.07
C SER A 156 0.29 22.85 -7.58
N ASP A 157 -0.87 22.72 -6.93
CA ASP A 157 -1.03 22.95 -5.47
C ASP A 157 -0.15 22.02 -4.61
N ILE A 158 0.40 20.96 -5.19
CA ILE A 158 1.28 20.00 -4.53
C ILE A 158 2.75 20.14 -4.93
N TYR A 159 3.10 21.13 -5.75
CA TYR A 159 4.45 21.35 -6.30
C TYR A 159 5.52 21.34 -5.21
N ASP A 160 5.35 22.15 -4.16
CA ASP A 160 6.33 22.25 -3.07
C ASP A 160 6.49 20.94 -2.29
N ARG A 161 5.39 20.17 -2.13
CA ARG A 161 5.44 18.86 -1.44
C ARG A 161 6.13 17.81 -2.29
N CYS A 162 5.81 17.73 -3.58
CA CYS A 162 6.48 16.83 -4.52
C CYS A 162 7.96 17.19 -4.67
N GLY A 163 8.32 18.47 -4.65
CA GLY A 163 9.71 18.94 -4.67
C GLY A 163 10.56 18.38 -3.53
N ARG A 164 9.99 18.19 -2.33
CA ARG A 164 10.70 17.55 -1.20
C ARG A 164 11.06 16.09 -1.48
N CYS A 165 10.23 15.39 -2.24
CA CYS A 165 10.46 14.00 -2.61
C CYS A 165 11.57 13.85 -3.66
N ARG A 166 12.05 14.95 -4.27
CA ARG A 166 13.14 14.96 -5.26
C ARG A 166 14.54 14.90 -4.63
N LYS A 167 14.68 15.14 -3.32
CA LYS A 167 15.97 15.20 -2.62
C LYS A 167 16.52 13.81 -2.19
N LEU A 168 16.04 12.74 -2.82
CA LEU A 168 16.42 11.35 -2.52
C LEU A 168 17.76 10.94 -3.14
#